data_AF-A0A0M4EJ66-F1
#
_entry.id   AF-A0A0M4EJ66-F1
#
_cell.length_a   1.000
_cell.length_b   1.000
_cell.length_c   1.000
_cell.angle_alpha   90.00
_cell.angle_beta   90.00
_cell.angle_gamma   90.00
#
_symmetry.space_group_name_H-M   'P 1'
#
loop_
_entity.id
_entity.type
_entity.pdbx_description
1 polymer ?
#
loop_
_entity_poly.entity_id
_entity_poly.type
_entity_poly.pdbx_seq_one_letter_code
_entity_poly.pdbx_strand_id
1 'polypeptide(L)'
;MLHKANQRERRNTQLQRVTMRLHSLGTISKISLLLLLILLATLLCALSLPILEHAAQACKDIDDCDPFLPICASYTNEHQFFYSHCDMLREICLTGKDWRTDYLSHCNVSKL
;
A
#
# COMPACT_ATOMS: atom_id res chain seq x y z
N MET A 1 19.00 23.66 64.17
CA MET A 1 17.82 23.22 63.37
C MET A 1 18.02 23.40 61.85
N LEU A 2 18.75 24.43 61.38
CA LEU A 2 19.02 24.67 59.95
C LEU A 2 19.63 23.48 59.18
N HIS A 3 20.53 22.72 59.81
CA HIS A 3 21.26 21.64 59.14
C HIS A 3 20.36 20.47 58.69
N LYS A 4 19.24 20.24 59.40
CA LYS A 4 18.25 19.21 59.03
C LYS A 4 17.37 19.63 57.86
N ALA A 5 17.10 20.93 57.68
CA ALA A 5 16.30 21.46 56.59
C ALA A 5 17.04 21.35 55.24
N ASN A 6 18.32 21.75 55.20
CA ASN A 6 19.16 21.69 53.99
C ASN A 6 19.36 20.24 53.48
N GLN A 7 19.47 19.25 54.38
CA GLN A 7 19.54 17.84 54.00
C GLN A 7 18.21 17.25 53.50
N ARG A 8 17.06 17.81 53.88
CA ARG A 8 15.75 17.36 53.41
C ARG A 8 15.48 17.88 52.00
N GLU A 9 15.88 19.12 51.75
CA GLU A 9 15.73 19.77 50.45
C GLU A 9 16.59 19.11 49.36
N ARG A 10 17.86 18.80 49.65
CA ARG A 10 18.73 18.06 48.71
C ARG A 10 18.23 16.65 48.38
N ARG A 11 17.58 15.97 49.33
CA ARG A 11 16.95 14.66 49.09
C ARG A 11 15.73 14.79 48.17
N ASN A 12 14.91 15.82 48.35
CA ASN A 12 13.77 16.08 47.47
C ASN A 12 14.22 16.43 46.04
N THR A 13 15.29 17.22 45.86
CA THR A 13 15.81 17.56 44.52
C THR A 13 16.43 16.37 43.79
N GLN A 14 17.05 15.43 44.52
CA GLN A 14 17.56 14.18 43.95
C GLN A 14 16.42 13.23 43.56
N LEU A 15 15.39 13.11 44.40
CA LEU A 15 14.23 12.27 44.12
C LEU A 15 13.43 12.76 42.89
N GLN A 16 13.27 14.08 42.74
CA GLN A 16 12.66 14.68 41.54
C GLN A 16 13.49 14.44 40.27
N ARG A 17 14.82 14.43 40.37
CA ARG A 17 15.70 14.14 39.22
C ARG A 17 15.63 12.68 38.77
N VAL A 18 15.51 11.74 39.71
CA VAL A 18 15.39 10.30 39.41
C VAL A 18 14.02 9.97 38.83
N THR A 19 12.95 10.52 39.39
CA THR A 19 11.57 10.32 38.88
C THR A 19 11.38 10.88 37.47
N MET A 20 11.94 12.04 37.15
CA MET A 20 11.93 12.59 35.78
C MET A 20 12.69 11.71 34.77
N ARG A 21 13.83 11.12 35.16
CA ARG A 21 14.60 10.23 34.27
C ARG A 21 13.87 8.90 34.01
N LEU A 22 13.15 8.39 35.00
CA LEU A 22 12.38 7.14 34.88
C LEU A 22 11.16 7.31 33.95
N HIS A 23 10.46 8.45 34.03
CA HIS A 23 9.35 8.79 33.13
C HIS A 23 9.82 8.94 31.68
N SER A 24 10.95 9.63 31.45
CA SER A 24 11.53 9.82 30.12
C SER A 24 11.92 8.49 29.45
N LEU A 25 12.53 7.56 30.20
CA LEU A 25 12.89 6.23 29.69
C LEU A 25 11.66 5.39 29.30
N GLY A 26 10.60 5.45 30.12
CA GLY A 26 9.35 4.76 29.86
C GLY A 26 8.57 5.32 28.66
N THR A 27 8.66 6.63 28.40
CA THR A 27 8.05 7.26 27.24
C THR A 27 8.80 6.98 25.93
N ILE A 28 10.13 6.96 25.96
CA ILE A 28 10.96 6.67 24.77
C ILE A 28 10.72 5.22 24.30
N SER A 29 10.63 4.27 25.23
CA SER A 29 10.33 2.87 24.92
C SER A 29 8.97 2.71 24.23
N LYS A 30 7.94 3.45 24.67
CA LYS A 30 6.60 3.42 24.08
C LYS A 30 6.55 4.04 22.69
N ILE A 31 7.26 5.15 22.46
CA ILE A 31 7.35 5.79 21.15
C ILE A 31 8.05 4.87 20.15
N SER A 32 9.14 4.22 20.56
CA SER A 32 9.86 3.25 19.74
C SER A 32 8.96 2.06 19.36
N LEU A 33 8.21 1.52 20.32
CA LEU A 33 7.23 0.45 20.06
C LEU A 33 6.11 0.90 19.12
N LEU A 34 5.60 2.13 19.29
CA LEU A 34 4.55 2.68 18.42
C LEU A 34 5.05 2.84 16.97
N LEU A 35 6.27 3.34 16.79
CA LEU A 35 6.90 3.48 15.47
C LEU A 35 7.10 2.11 14.79
N LEU A 36 7.54 1.10 15.55
CA LEU A 36 7.70 -0.26 15.02
C LEU A 36 6.35 -0.86 14.57
N LEU A 37 5.29 -0.66 15.34
CA LEU A 37 3.94 -1.11 15.00
C LEU A 37 3.42 -0.40 13.74
N ILE A 38 3.65 0.90 13.61
CA ILE A 38 3.28 1.67 12.42
C ILE A 38 4.03 1.14 11.19
N LEU A 39 5.34 0.92 11.29
CA LEU A 39 6.13 0.36 10.19
C LEU A 39 5.62 -1.03 9.76
N LEU A 40 5.35 -1.90 10.72
CA LEU A 40 4.81 -3.23 10.46
C LEU A 40 3.43 -3.15 9.78
N ALA A 41 2.55 -2.28 10.28
CA ALA A 41 1.22 -2.07 9.71
C ALA A 41 1.29 -1.52 8.27
N THR A 42 2.20 -0.58 7.99
CA THR A 42 2.40 -0.05 6.62
C THR A 42 2.92 -1.12 5.66
N LEU A 43 3.82 -2.00 6.10
CA LEU A 43 4.32 -3.11 5.29
C LEU A 43 3.21 -4.13 4.98
N LEU A 44 2.39 -4.47 5.98
CA LEU A 44 1.20 -5.32 5.80
C LEU A 44 0.17 -4.68 4.84
N CYS A 45 -0.03 -3.37 4.90
CA CYS A 45 -0.88 -2.63 3.96
C CYS A 45 -0.32 -2.63 2.53
N ALA A 46 1.00 -2.47 2.38
CA ALA A 46 1.65 -2.54 1.07
C ALA A 46 1.49 -3.92 0.42
N LEU A 47 1.54 -5.00 1.21
CA LEU A 47 1.36 -6.38 0.73
C LEU A 47 -0.10 -6.73 0.41
N SER A 48 -1.06 -5.98 0.94
CA SER A 48 -2.49 -6.19 0.70
C SER A 48 -3.06 -5.29 -0.40
N LEU A 49 -2.25 -4.36 -0.93
CA LEU A 49 -2.60 -3.67 -2.16
C LEU A 49 -2.56 -4.70 -3.30
N PRO A 50 -3.71 -5.01 -3.93
CA PRO A 50 -3.68 -5.76 -5.18
C PRO A 50 -2.87 -4.97 -6.20
N ILE A 51 -2.46 -5.65 -7.25
CA ILE A 51 -1.64 -5.21 -8.39
C ILE A 51 -2.32 -4.03 -9.13
N LEU A 52 -2.45 -2.88 -8.46
CA LEU A 52 -3.15 -1.69 -8.94
C LEU A 52 -2.24 -0.87 -9.86
N GLU A 53 -0.94 -1.14 -9.87
CA GLU A 53 0.02 -0.49 -10.77
C GLU A 53 -0.33 -0.75 -12.24
N HIS A 54 -0.73 -1.97 -12.59
CA HIS A 54 -1.07 -2.33 -13.97
C HIS A 54 -2.42 -1.74 -14.38
N ALA A 55 -3.41 -1.76 -13.49
CA ALA A 55 -4.69 -1.13 -13.72
C ALA A 55 -4.57 0.39 -13.89
N ALA A 56 -3.78 1.05 -13.03
CA ALA A 56 -3.54 2.49 -13.10
C ALA A 56 -2.83 2.90 -14.40
N GLN A 57 -1.88 2.09 -14.87
CA GLN A 57 -1.22 2.32 -16.15
C GLN A 57 -2.20 2.11 -17.32
N ALA A 58 -2.98 1.03 -17.32
CA ALA A 58 -4.00 0.78 -18.34
C ALA A 58 -5.04 1.91 -18.41
N CYS A 59 -5.47 2.47 -17.27
CA CYS A 59 -6.37 3.63 -17.23
C CYS A 59 -5.79 4.86 -17.94
N LYS A 60 -4.47 5.06 -17.84
CA LYS A 60 -3.78 6.20 -18.47
C LYS A 60 -3.64 6.01 -19.98
N ASP A 61 -3.43 4.77 -20.42
CA ASP A 61 -3.17 4.44 -21.83
C ASP A 61 -4.47 4.40 -22.68
N ILE A 62 -5.64 4.61 -22.08
CA ILE A 62 -6.94 4.71 -22.78
C ILE A 62 -6.98 5.93 -23.74
N ASP A 63 -6.23 6.99 -23.45
CA ASP A 63 -6.26 8.19 -24.30
C ASP A 63 -5.44 8.01 -25.60
N ASP A 64 -4.52 7.04 -25.64
CA ASP A 64 -3.57 6.80 -26.74
C ASP A 64 -3.78 5.45 -27.46
N CYS A 65 -4.89 4.75 -27.21
CA CYS A 65 -5.16 3.43 -27.77
C CYS A 65 -5.82 3.47 -29.16
N ASP A 66 -5.69 2.37 -29.93
CA ASP A 66 -6.34 2.21 -31.22
C ASP A 66 -7.81 1.73 -31.04
N PRO A 67 -8.81 2.54 -31.47
CA PRO A 67 -10.22 2.20 -31.30
C PRO A 67 -10.78 1.25 -32.36
N PHE A 68 -10.02 0.87 -33.39
CA PHE A 68 -10.55 0.10 -34.53
C PHE A 68 -9.91 -1.28 -34.73
N LEU A 69 -8.98 -1.67 -33.86
CA LEU A 69 -8.31 -2.96 -33.97
C LEU A 69 -8.93 -3.99 -33.00
N PRO A 70 -9.74 -4.95 -33.48
CA PRO A 70 -10.28 -6.00 -32.64
C PRO A 70 -9.16 -6.94 -32.17
N ILE A 71 -9.25 -7.36 -30.91
CA ILE A 71 -8.25 -8.22 -30.28
C ILE A 71 -8.91 -9.34 -29.49
N CYS A 72 -8.22 -10.47 -29.41
CA CYS A 72 -8.49 -11.49 -28.41
C CYS A 72 -7.53 -11.26 -27.25
N ALA A 73 -7.99 -11.40 -26.02
CA ALA A 73 -7.14 -11.35 -24.85
C ALA A 73 -7.49 -12.49 -23.88
N SER A 74 -6.52 -12.87 -23.06
CA SER A 74 -6.66 -13.88 -22.03
C SER A 74 -6.32 -13.32 -20.65
N TYR A 75 -7.04 -13.79 -19.64
CA TYR A 75 -6.74 -13.55 -18.24
C TYR A 75 -6.93 -14.85 -17.48
N THR A 76 -5.85 -15.35 -16.87
CA THR A 76 -5.78 -16.68 -16.25
C THR A 76 -6.08 -17.80 -17.26
N ASN A 77 -7.32 -18.29 -17.33
CA ASN A 77 -7.77 -19.31 -18.29
C ASN A 77 -9.03 -18.88 -19.07
N GLU A 78 -9.43 -17.62 -18.94
CA GLU A 78 -10.55 -17.04 -19.69
C GLU A 78 -10.00 -16.36 -20.95
N HIS A 79 -10.69 -16.54 -22.08
CA HIS A 79 -10.42 -15.81 -23.31
C HIS A 79 -11.61 -14.92 -23.61
N GLN A 80 -11.35 -13.66 -23.96
CA GLN A 80 -12.39 -12.69 -24.25
C GLN A 80 -12.03 -11.88 -25.50
N PHE A 81 -13.00 -11.73 -26.39
CA PHE A 81 -12.90 -10.86 -27.54
C PHE A 81 -13.23 -9.42 -27.13
N PHE A 82 -12.41 -8.48 -27.57
CA PHE A 82 -12.61 -7.06 -27.42
C PHE A 82 -12.70 -6.41 -28.81
N TYR A 83 -13.66 -5.50 -28.98
CA TYR A 83 -13.87 -4.80 -30.26
C TYR A 83 -12.74 -3.84 -30.61
N SER A 84 -11.97 -3.41 -29.62
CA SER A 84 -10.80 -2.57 -29.77
C SER A 84 -9.77 -2.81 -28.66
N HIS A 85 -8.54 -2.34 -28.85
CA HIS A 85 -7.55 -2.31 -27.76
C HIS A 85 -8.01 -1.39 -26.61
N CYS A 86 -8.69 -0.30 -26.95
CA CYS A 86 -9.26 0.62 -25.96
C CYS A 86 -10.26 -0.03 -25.01
N ASP A 87 -11.13 -0.91 -25.54
CA ASP A 87 -12.11 -1.63 -24.71
C ASP A 87 -11.44 -2.58 -23.73
N MET A 88 -10.35 -3.24 -24.16
CA MET A 88 -9.55 -4.07 -23.27
C MET A 88 -8.90 -3.25 -22.15
N LEU A 89 -8.23 -2.13 -22.49
CA LEU A 89 -7.61 -1.26 -21.47
C LEU A 89 -8.64 -0.69 -20.48
N ARG A 90 -9.84 -0.32 -20.97
CA ARG A 90 -10.97 0.09 -20.12
C ARG A 90 -11.39 -1.02 -19.16
N GLU A 91 -11.48 -2.26 -19.62
CA GLU A 91 -11.83 -3.40 -18.76
C GLU A 91 -10.75 -3.66 -17.71
N ILE A 92 -9.47 -3.60 -18.08
CA ILE A 92 -8.32 -3.70 -17.15
C ILE A 92 -8.42 -2.60 -16.09
N CYS A 93 -8.71 -1.37 -16.50
CA CYS A 93 -8.86 -0.21 -15.62
C CYS A 93 -10.01 -0.39 -14.60
N LEU A 94 -11.17 -0.88 -15.05
CA LEU A 94 -12.36 -1.02 -14.21
C LEU A 94 -12.30 -2.21 -13.26
N THR A 95 -11.70 -3.32 -13.70
CA THR A 95 -11.75 -4.60 -12.96
C THR A 95 -10.43 -4.98 -12.30
N GLY A 96 -9.31 -4.40 -12.76
CA GLY A 96 -7.97 -4.79 -12.35
C GLY A 96 -7.51 -6.15 -12.90
N LYS A 97 -8.28 -6.78 -13.81
CA LYS A 97 -7.84 -8.01 -14.50
C LYS A 97 -6.75 -7.66 -15.50
N ASP A 98 -5.57 -8.28 -15.38
CA ASP A 98 -4.43 -8.12 -16.31
C ASP A 98 -4.66 -8.90 -17.61
N TRP A 99 -5.62 -8.46 -18.42
CA TRP A 99 -5.90 -9.05 -19.74
C TRP A 99 -4.69 -8.88 -20.66
N ARG A 100 -4.26 -9.98 -21.30
CA ARG A 100 -3.11 -10.00 -22.22
C ARG A 100 -3.54 -10.44 -23.61
N THR A 101 -3.06 -9.75 -24.64
CA THR A 101 -3.34 -10.10 -26.03
C THR A 101 -3.04 -11.58 -26.31
N ASP A 102 -3.95 -12.23 -27.01
CA ASP A 102 -3.92 -13.63 -27.35
C ASP A 102 -4.31 -13.83 -28.83
N TYR A 103 -4.14 -15.03 -29.35
CA TYR A 103 -4.50 -15.36 -30.72
C TYR A 103 -6.01 -15.31 -30.92
N LEU A 104 -6.46 -14.64 -32.00
CA LEU A 104 -7.88 -14.54 -32.35
C LEU A 104 -8.60 -15.90 -32.42
N SER A 105 -7.88 -16.98 -32.74
CA SER A 105 -8.41 -18.34 -32.76
C SER A 105 -8.88 -18.85 -31.40
N HIS A 106 -8.34 -18.34 -30.28
CA HIS A 106 -8.73 -18.76 -28.93
C HIS A 106 -10.06 -18.16 -28.48
N CYS A 107 -10.43 -16.98 -28.99
CA CYS A 107 -11.71 -16.34 -28.68
C CYS A 107 -12.89 -16.92 -29.48
N ASN A 108 -12.64 -17.94 -30.33
CA ASN A 108 -13.64 -18.61 -31.18
C ASN A 108 -14.59 -17.63 -31.91
N VAL A 109 -14.08 -16.46 -32.27
CA VAL A 109 -14.78 -15.53 -33.14
C VAL A 109 -14.73 -16.12 -34.53
N SER A 110 -15.88 -16.65 -34.97
CA SER A 110 -16.08 -17.07 -36.35
C SER A 110 -15.70 -15.88 -37.22
N LYS A 111 -14.67 -16.03 -38.05
CA LYS A 111 -14.15 -14.96 -38.93
C LYS A 111 -15.32 -14.18 -39.53
N LEU A 112 -15.43 -12.90 -39.13
CA LEU A 112 -16.29 -11.91 -39.79
C LEU A 112 -15.91 -11.79 -41.26
#